data_AF-A0A2E9TQR1-F1
#
_entry.id   AF-A0A2E9TQR1-F1
#
_cell.length_a   1.000
_cell.length_b   1.000
_cell.length_c   1.000
_cell.angle_alpha   90.00
_cell.angle_beta   90.00
_cell.angle_gamma   90.00
#
_symmetry.space_group_name_H-M   'P 1'
#
loop_
_entity.id
_entity.type
_entity.pdbx_description
1 polymer ?
#
loop_
_entity_poly.entity_id
_entity_poly.type
_entity_poly.pdbx_seq_one_letter_code
_entity_poly.pdbx_strand_id
1 'polypeptide(L)'
;MIKAIVTDIEGTTSSISFVKEVLFPYAARQFPRFLEMHWTQKDVQSHIQAAEQESGQRLDSPASANALFQQWIAEDRKATP
;
A
#
# COMPACT_ATOMS: atom_id res chain seq x y z
N MET A 1 28.07 28.58 9.78
CA MET A 1 28.38 27.59 8.73
C MET A 1 27.35 26.46 8.84
N ILE A 2 26.58 26.17 7.79
CA ILE A 2 25.62 25.05 7.80
C ILE A 2 26.41 23.74 7.72
N LYS A 3 26.09 22.76 8.59
CA LYS A 3 26.78 21.46 8.65
C LYS A 3 26.07 20.34 7.89
N ALA A 4 24.76 20.44 7.71
CA ALA A 4 23.94 19.49 6.94
C ALA A 4 22.62 20.13 6.51
N ILE A 5 22.00 19.56 5.48
CA ILE A 5 20.64 19.84 5.03
C ILE A 5 19.90 18.50 4.94
N VAL A 6 18.69 18.45 5.50
CA VAL A 6 17.77 17.31 5.38
C VAL A 6 16.55 17.81 4.62
N THR A 7 16.18 17.11 3.55
CA THR A 7 15.07 17.48 2.68
C THR A 7 14.05 16.36 2.63
N ASP A 8 12.78 16.73 2.67
CA ASP A 8 11.67 15.83 2.39
C ASP A 8 11.48 15.66 0.87
N ILE A 9 10.68 14.67 0.44
CA ILE A 9 10.40 14.41 -0.97
C ILE A 9 9.13 15.14 -1.41
N GLU A 10 7.98 14.74 -0.88
CA GLU A 10 6.67 15.23 -1.31
C GLU A 10 6.45 16.68 -0.87
N GLY A 11 6.16 17.58 -1.81
CA GLY A 11 5.99 19.01 -1.54
C GLY A 11 7.30 19.79 -1.29
N THR A 12 8.45 19.12 -1.28
CA THR A 12 9.77 19.77 -1.10
C THR A 12 10.69 19.58 -2.32
N THR A 13 10.95 18.35 -2.75
CA THR A 13 11.77 18.07 -3.96
C THR A 13 10.95 17.46 -5.11
N SER A 14 9.71 17.07 -4.88
CA SER A 14 8.80 16.50 -5.88
C SER A 14 7.35 16.86 -5.56
N SER A 15 6.48 16.85 -6.57
CA SER A 15 5.07 17.18 -6.33
C SER A 15 4.37 16.09 -5.53
N ILE A 16 3.69 16.50 -4.45
CA ILE A 16 2.74 15.65 -3.73
C ILE A 16 1.66 15.07 -4.67
N SER A 17 1.32 15.79 -5.75
CA SER A 17 0.37 15.32 -6.76
C SER A 17 0.86 14.09 -7.50
N PHE A 18 2.18 13.90 -7.67
CA PHE A 18 2.70 12.72 -8.37
C PHE A 18 2.37 11.43 -7.61
N VAL A 19 2.48 11.44 -6.28
CA VAL A 19 2.16 10.27 -5.46
C VAL A 19 0.66 9.97 -5.52
N LYS A 20 -0.18 10.99 -5.32
CA LYS A 20 -1.64 10.83 -5.29
C LYS A 20 -2.29 10.57 -6.64
N GLU A 21 -1.81 11.20 -7.70
CA GLU A 21 -2.43 11.15 -9.03
C GLU A 21 -1.79 10.12 -9.96
N VAL A 22 -0.57 9.65 -9.66
CA VAL A 22 0.15 8.67 -10.49
C VAL A 22 0.39 7.36 -9.75
N LEU A 23 1.10 7.39 -8.62
CA LEU A 23 1.52 6.16 -7.95
C LEU A 23 0.35 5.40 -7.32
N PHE A 24 -0.55 6.07 -6.60
CA PHE A 24 -1.71 5.42 -6.00
C PHE A 24 -2.66 4.80 -7.06
N PRO A 25 -3.05 5.52 -8.14
CA PRO A 25 -3.86 4.92 -9.20
C PRO A 25 -3.15 3.80 -9.95
N TYR A 26 -1.83 3.88 -10.12
CA TYR A 26 -1.06 2.77 -10.69
C TYR A 26 -1.12 1.54 -9.80
N ALA A 27 -0.79 1.68 -8.51
CA ALA A 27 -0.79 0.59 -7.54
C ALA A 27 -2.18 -0.05 -7.47
N ALA A 28 -3.24 0.73 -7.27
CA ALA A 28 -4.62 0.27 -7.21
C ALA A 28 -5.02 -0.57 -8.44
N ARG A 29 -4.58 -0.19 -9.64
CA ARG A 29 -4.88 -0.96 -10.88
C ARG A 29 -4.11 -2.27 -10.98
N GLN A 30 -2.86 -2.32 -10.51
CA GLN A 30 -2.02 -3.51 -10.61
C GLN A 30 -2.24 -4.51 -9.48
N PHE A 31 -2.73 -4.04 -8.33
CA PHE A 31 -2.83 -4.81 -7.10
C PHE A 31 -3.65 -6.11 -7.19
N PRO A 32 -4.82 -6.15 -7.86
CA PRO A 32 -5.59 -7.38 -8.00
C PRO A 32 -4.79 -8.50 -8.67
N ARG A 33 -4.15 -8.18 -9.80
CA ARG A 33 -3.32 -9.12 -10.56
C ARG A 33 -2.10 -9.57 -9.76
N PHE A 34 -1.47 -8.65 -9.02
CA PHE A 34 -0.34 -8.98 -8.16
C PHE A 34 -0.74 -10.02 -7.09
N LEU A 35 -1.86 -9.79 -6.40
CA LEU A 35 -2.35 -10.71 -5.37
C LEU A 35 -2.71 -12.08 -5.96
N GLU A 36 -3.34 -12.14 -7.13
CA GLU A 36 -3.62 -13.41 -7.81
C GLU A 36 -2.34 -14.20 -8.15
N MET A 37 -1.32 -13.52 -8.67
CA MET A 37 -0.08 -14.14 -9.12
C MET A 37 0.83 -14.58 -7.98
N HIS A 38 0.79 -13.86 -6.86
CA HIS A 38 1.71 -14.03 -5.75
C HIS A 38 1.05 -14.54 -4.47
N TRP A 39 -0.22 -14.95 -4.53
CA TRP A 39 -1.03 -15.32 -3.36
C TRP A 39 -0.31 -16.30 -2.43
N THR A 40 0.34 -17.33 -2.97
CA THR A 40 0.96 -18.39 -2.17
C THR A 40 2.37 -18.06 -1.69
N GLN A 41 2.92 -16.90 -2.03
CA GLN A 41 4.25 -16.51 -1.59
C GLN A 41 4.24 -16.20 -0.09
N LYS A 42 5.24 -16.71 0.62
CA LYS A 42 5.32 -16.60 2.08
C LYS A 42 5.29 -15.14 2.55
N ASP A 43 6.06 -14.27 1.91
CA ASP A 43 6.15 -12.86 2.30
C ASP A 43 4.81 -12.13 2.09
N VAL A 44 4.12 -12.41 0.97
CA VAL A 44 2.77 -11.90 0.72
C VAL A 44 1.80 -12.39 1.80
N GLN A 45 1.81 -13.69 2.11
CA GLN A 45 0.96 -14.26 3.15
C GLN A 45 1.23 -13.67 4.54
N SER A 46 2.47 -13.33 4.87
CA SER A 46 2.79 -12.62 6.13
C SER A 46 2.11 -11.25 6.20
N HIS A 47 2.12 -10.46 5.12
CA HIS A 47 1.41 -9.19 5.07
C HIS A 47 -0.12 -9.36 5.09
N ILE A 48 -0.66 -10.41 4.45
CA ILE A 48 -2.09 -10.72 4.54
C ILE A 48 -2.49 -11.01 5.99
N GLN A 49 -1.71 -11.82 6.72
CA GLN A 49 -1.99 -12.16 8.12
C GLN A 49 -1.94 -10.92 9.03
N ALA A 50 -0.97 -10.03 8.82
CA ALA A 50 -0.90 -8.79 9.57
C ALA A 50 -2.08 -7.86 9.24
N ALA A 51 -2.52 -7.81 7.97
CA ALA A 51 -3.71 -7.06 7.58
C ALA A 51 -5.00 -7.66 8.18
N GLU A 52 -5.11 -9.00 8.29
CA GLU A 52 -6.21 -9.67 9.02
C GLU A 52 -6.23 -9.25 10.49
N GLN A 53 -5.06 -9.22 11.14
CA GLN A 53 -4.95 -8.81 12.55
C GLN A 53 -5.32 -7.34 12.76
N GLU A 54 -4.90 -6.44 11.86
CA GLU A 54 -5.18 -5.02 11.98
C GLU A 54 -6.63 -4.67 11.63
N SER A 55 -7.22 -5.35 10.64
CA SER A 55 -8.61 -5.12 10.21
C SER A 55 -9.64 -5.87 11.04
N GLY A 56 -9.25 -6.97 11.70
CA GLY A 56 -10.16 -7.94 12.30
C GLY A 56 -10.99 -8.73 11.29
N GLN A 57 -10.70 -8.60 9.98
CA GLN A 57 -11.39 -9.31 8.91
C GLN A 57 -10.59 -10.53 8.49
N ARG A 58 -11.28 -11.60 8.08
CA ARG A 58 -10.64 -12.77 7.48
C ARG A 58 -10.42 -12.52 5.98
N LEU A 59 -9.21 -12.74 5.51
CA LEU A 59 -8.74 -12.51 4.14
C LEU A 59 -8.28 -13.84 3.53
N ASP A 60 -9.23 -14.71 3.18
CA ASP A 60 -8.98 -16.07 2.71
C ASP A 60 -8.75 -16.19 1.18
N SER A 61 -8.87 -15.08 0.46
CA SER A 61 -8.75 -15.03 -1.00
C SER A 61 -8.12 -13.72 -1.50
N PRO A 62 -7.47 -13.73 -2.68
CA PRO A 62 -6.96 -12.50 -3.31
C PRO A 62 -8.02 -11.40 -3.44
N ALA A 63 -9.27 -11.78 -3.71
CA ALA A 63 -10.39 -10.85 -3.85
C ALA A 63 -10.73 -10.15 -2.52
N SER A 64 -10.81 -10.90 -1.41
CA SER A 64 -11.06 -10.34 -0.08
C SER A 64 -9.94 -9.39 0.38
N ALA A 65 -8.68 -9.80 0.18
CA ALA A 65 -7.51 -8.97 0.45
C ALA A 65 -7.51 -7.70 -0.40
N ASN A 66 -7.74 -7.82 -1.71
CA ASN A 66 -7.82 -6.66 -2.60
C ASN A 66 -8.91 -5.69 -2.16
N ALA A 67 -10.10 -6.16 -1.79
CA ALA A 67 -11.18 -5.27 -1.34
C ALA A 67 -10.76 -4.41 -0.13
N LEU A 68 -10.14 -5.02 0.88
CA LEU A 68 -9.62 -4.30 2.04
C LEU A 68 -8.54 -3.28 1.66
N PHE A 69 -7.56 -3.69 0.86
CA PHE A 69 -6.44 -2.81 0.50
C PHE A 69 -6.87 -1.65 -0.41
N GLN A 70 -7.84 -1.86 -1.30
CA GLN A 70 -8.43 -0.77 -2.10
C GLN A 70 -9.14 0.25 -1.22
N GLN A 71 -9.86 -0.21 -0.18
CA GLN A 71 -10.46 0.67 0.82
C GLN A 71 -9.36 1.50 1.52
N TRP A 72 -8.29 0.87 1.98
CA TRP A 72 -7.20 1.58 2.66
C TRP A 72 -6.47 2.58 1.77
N ILE A 73 -6.28 2.26 0.49
CA ILE A 73 -5.73 3.20 -0.50
C ILE A 73 -6.66 4.41 -0.65
N ALA A 74 -7.98 4.19 -0.75
CA ALA A 74 -8.96 5.27 -0.87
C ALA A 74 -9.03 6.16 0.39
N GLU A 75 -8.83 5.56 1.56
CA GLU A 75 -8.79 6.25 2.86
C GLU A 75 -7.45 6.96 3.13
N ASP A 76 -6.44 6.79 2.25
CA ASP A 76 -5.04 7.19 2.51
C ASP A 76 -4.54 6.68 3.88
N ARG A 77 -4.98 5.47 4.26
CA ARG A 77 -4.70 4.87 5.56
C ARG A 77 -3.21 4.49 5.63
N LYS A 78 -2.51 5.03 6.63
CA LYS A 78 -1.10 4.73 6.91
C LYS A 78 -0.95 3.45 7.75
N ALA A 79 -1.53 2.36 7.27
CA ALA A 79 -1.39 1.04 7.89
C ALA A 79 0.00 0.46 7.57
N THR A 80 0.63 -0.25 8.53
CA THR A 80 1.93 -0.92 8.32
C THR A 80 1.90 -2.42 8.69
N PRO A 81 1.01 -3.23 8.09
CA PRO A 81 1.01 -4.68 8.26
C PRO A 81 2.09 -5.40 7.46
#